data_AF-A0A1Q6QT59-F1
#
_entry.id   AF-A0A1Q6QT59-F1
#
_cell.length_a   1.000
_cell.length_b   1.000
_cell.length_c   1.000
_cell.angle_alpha   90.00
_cell.angle_beta   90.00
_cell.angle_gamma   90.00
#
_symmetry.space_group_name_H-M   'P 1'
#
loop_
_entity.id
_entity.type
_entity.pdbx_description
1 polymer ?
#
loop_
_entity_poly.entity_id
_entity_poly.type
_entity_poly.pdbx_seq_one_letter_code
_entity_poly.pdbx_strand_id
1 'polypeptide(L)'
;MHTQTLQVTLRCLLQGLEEMGRRGGGQGDWGQLRKLGPQWAPVLDGLQEPLPQNRVTDLAHLARRLSTAGHETEGAGGTVDPLTPLATVFTHMGGEHSGYLRPRRGAENQIPQLESKRITLQPKDYQCAWEGLQMSLAELQPEESSVIPALLTALERWTSDFPDEVRAGAETDLSLYDRRRTAAAFGSCLSEYLLDREDSTFQEAALRKEKTFLLYTAGFSGIQKFIYTVSTDGALKSLRSRSFFLELLMEHYVDELLAACQLSRVNLLFHGGGQCHLLLPKTEAVEEALAVWNRKFNNWLIQEFGISLYMDHGWVACSGNDPLMRRSFAT
;
A
#
# COMPACT_ATOMS: atom_id res chain seq x y z
N MET A 1 -9.82 10.95 10.09
CA MET A 1 -8.89 9.91 10.57
C MET A 1 -8.46 10.24 11.98
N HIS A 2 -8.48 9.27 12.88
CA HIS A 2 -8.03 9.48 14.26
C HIS A 2 -6.51 9.71 14.34
N THR A 3 -6.05 10.51 15.31
CA THR A 3 -4.62 10.88 15.45
C THR A 3 -3.71 9.66 15.66
N GLN A 4 -4.14 8.68 16.47
CA GLN A 4 -3.40 7.42 16.64
C GLN A 4 -3.26 6.67 15.29
N THR A 5 -4.33 6.61 14.51
CA THR A 5 -4.34 5.92 13.21
C THR A 5 -3.40 6.59 12.23
N LEU A 6 -3.37 7.93 12.20
CA LEU A 6 -2.40 8.67 11.40
C LEU A 6 -0.96 8.33 11.80
N GLN A 7 -0.66 8.33 13.11
CA GLN A 7 0.68 7.99 13.61
C GLN A 7 1.09 6.55 13.28
N VAL A 8 0.19 5.57 13.47
CA VAL A 8 0.43 4.17 13.09
C VAL A 8 0.68 4.05 11.59
N THR A 9 -0.13 4.73 10.77
CA THR A 9 -0.02 4.74 9.30
C THR A 9 1.33 5.29 8.85
N LEU A 10 1.70 6.49 9.30
CA LEU A 10 2.98 7.12 8.95
C LEU A 10 4.16 6.27 9.41
N ARG A 11 4.06 5.65 10.59
CA ARG A 11 5.11 4.79 11.11
C ARG A 11 5.27 3.51 10.30
N CYS A 12 4.18 2.87 9.87
CA CYS A 12 4.24 1.72 8.99
C CYS A 12 4.85 2.06 7.62
N LEU A 13 4.57 3.26 7.10
CA LEU A 13 5.13 3.74 5.85
C LEU A 13 6.65 3.97 5.94
N LEU A 14 7.14 4.46 7.07
CA LEU A 14 8.54 4.83 7.25
C LEU A 14 9.43 3.72 7.84
N GLN A 15 8.88 2.79 8.62
CA GLN A 15 9.66 1.80 9.35
C GLN A 15 10.62 1.01 8.45
N GLY A 16 11.86 0.77 8.87
CA GLY A 16 12.79 -0.10 8.13
C GLY A 16 13.40 0.52 6.87
N LEU A 17 13.07 1.78 6.52
CA LEU A 17 13.70 2.48 5.39
C LEU A 17 15.17 2.83 5.66
N GLU A 18 15.59 2.88 6.92
CA GLU A 18 16.98 3.14 7.27
C GLU A 18 17.95 2.07 6.75
N GLU A 19 17.43 0.88 6.48
CA GLU A 19 18.19 -0.20 5.86
C GLU A 19 18.66 0.20 4.45
N MET A 20 17.94 1.07 3.74
CA MET A 20 18.43 1.63 2.47
C MET A 20 19.72 2.44 2.70
N GLY A 21 19.77 3.25 3.74
CA GLY A 21 20.97 4.01 4.10
C GLY A 21 22.14 3.11 4.50
N ARG A 22 21.88 1.99 5.20
CA ARG A 22 22.92 0.98 5.54
C ARG A 22 23.47 0.29 4.29
N ARG A 23 22.58 -0.18 3.41
CA ARG A 23 22.95 -0.81 2.13
C ARG A 23 23.66 0.16 1.19
N GLY A 24 23.41 1.46 1.34
CA GLY A 24 24.13 2.53 0.65
C GLY A 24 25.57 2.75 1.09
N GLY A 25 26.06 2.05 2.12
CA GLY A 25 27.41 2.22 2.68
C GLY A 25 27.50 3.34 3.74
N GLY A 26 26.38 3.95 4.12
CA GLY A 26 26.27 4.88 5.23
C GLY A 26 25.89 4.19 6.54
N GLN A 27 25.73 4.96 7.63
CA GLN A 27 25.32 4.40 8.92
C GLN A 27 23.83 4.01 9.00
N GLY A 28 23.02 4.23 7.94
CA GLY A 28 21.57 4.07 8.01
C GLY A 28 20.97 4.79 9.21
N ASP A 29 21.51 5.99 9.50
CA ASP A 29 21.17 6.71 10.71
C ASP A 29 19.96 7.62 10.43
N TRP A 30 18.84 7.29 11.07
CA TRP A 30 17.65 8.15 11.18
C TRP A 30 18.01 9.56 11.70
N GLY A 31 19.18 9.75 12.33
CA GLY A 31 19.75 11.05 12.71
C GLY A 31 19.91 12.05 11.55
N GLN A 32 20.04 11.60 10.29
CA GLN A 32 19.96 12.51 9.15
C GLN A 32 18.52 12.90 8.80
N LEU A 33 17.53 12.02 9.01
CA LEU A 33 16.12 12.35 8.86
C LEU A 33 15.56 13.19 10.02
N ARG A 34 16.21 13.20 11.19
CA ARG A 34 15.96 14.23 12.22
C ARG A 34 16.24 15.64 11.73
N LYS A 35 17.07 15.81 10.69
CA LYS A 35 17.28 17.11 10.03
C LYS A 35 16.12 17.52 9.11
N LEU A 36 15.15 16.63 8.82
CA LEU A 36 13.90 17.00 8.15
C LEU A 36 13.11 18.05 8.94
N GLY A 37 13.39 18.14 10.25
CA GLY A 37 12.88 19.16 11.15
C GLY A 37 12.12 18.57 12.33
N PRO A 38 11.89 19.38 13.38
CA PRO A 38 11.22 18.95 14.61
C PRO A 38 9.81 18.38 14.37
N GLN A 39 9.16 18.72 13.26
CA GLN A 39 7.81 18.24 12.92
C GLN A 39 7.74 16.71 12.73
N TRP A 40 8.82 16.08 12.26
CA TRP A 40 8.85 14.62 12.08
C TRP A 40 9.21 13.86 13.37
N ALA A 41 9.66 14.53 14.43
CA ALA A 41 10.13 13.88 15.66
C ALA A 41 9.10 12.93 16.29
N PRO A 42 7.79 13.25 16.41
CA PRO A 42 6.81 12.33 17.00
C PRO A 42 6.66 11.00 16.24
N VAL A 43 6.89 11.02 14.93
CA VAL A 43 6.83 9.83 14.07
C VAL A 43 8.16 9.08 14.10
N LEU A 44 9.28 9.81 14.04
CA LEU A 44 10.64 9.26 13.93
C LEU A 44 11.21 8.74 15.26
N ASP A 45 10.86 9.33 16.40
CA ASP A 45 11.36 8.88 17.71
C ASP A 45 10.84 7.48 18.06
N GLY A 46 9.70 7.09 17.47
CA GLY A 46 9.24 5.71 17.49
C GLY A 46 10.13 4.75 16.69
N LEU A 47 10.83 5.18 15.67
CA LEU A 47 11.52 4.27 14.73
C LEU A 47 12.94 3.89 15.16
N GLN A 48 13.43 4.44 16.28
CA GLN A 48 14.79 4.19 16.77
C GLN A 48 14.84 3.06 17.79
N GLU A 49 15.92 2.29 17.73
CA GLU A 49 16.21 1.26 18.74
C GLU A 49 16.88 1.88 19.99
N PRO A 50 16.52 1.46 21.22
CA PRO A 50 15.44 0.53 21.53
C PRO A 50 14.07 1.16 21.30
N LEU A 51 13.20 0.44 20.59
CA LEU A 51 11.86 0.93 20.25
C LEU A 51 11.05 1.27 21.51
N PRO A 52 10.33 2.41 21.55
CA PRO A 52 9.54 2.77 22.72
C PRO A 52 8.37 1.80 22.87
N GLN A 53 8.18 1.28 24.09
CA GLN A 53 7.01 0.47 24.45
C GLN A 53 5.77 1.37 24.51
N ASN A 54 5.10 1.52 23.37
CA ASN A 54 3.84 2.24 23.27
C ASN A 54 2.94 1.59 22.23
N ARG A 55 1.64 1.85 22.37
CA ARG A 55 0.60 1.25 21.54
C ARG A 55 0.81 1.48 20.03
N VAL A 56 1.28 2.67 19.63
CA VAL A 56 1.54 3.00 18.21
C VAL A 56 2.66 2.13 17.65
N THR A 57 3.74 1.94 18.42
CA THR A 57 4.83 1.01 18.11
C THR A 57 4.29 -0.39 17.90
N ASP A 58 3.56 -0.90 18.89
CA ASP A 58 3.12 -2.29 18.93
C ASP A 58 2.18 -2.61 17.75
N LEU A 59 1.29 -1.68 17.42
CA LEU A 59 0.40 -1.80 16.27
C LEU A 59 1.17 -1.79 14.94
N ALA A 60 2.13 -0.88 14.77
CA ALA A 60 2.94 -0.84 13.55
C ALA A 60 3.75 -2.13 13.34
N HIS A 61 4.35 -2.67 14.42
CA HIS A 61 5.07 -3.94 14.37
C HIS A 61 4.16 -5.14 14.10
N LEU A 62 2.96 -5.14 14.66
CA LEU A 62 1.97 -6.17 14.34
C LEU A 62 1.55 -6.08 12.87
N ALA A 63 1.24 -4.88 12.38
CA ALA A 63 0.82 -4.66 11.00
C ALA A 63 1.90 -5.09 9.99
N ARG A 64 3.17 -4.77 10.25
CA ARG A 64 4.30 -5.27 9.45
C ARG A 64 4.39 -6.79 9.46
N ARG A 65 4.15 -7.46 10.60
CA ARG A 65 4.17 -8.93 10.65
C ARG A 65 2.95 -9.58 9.98
N LEU A 66 1.81 -8.91 9.98
CA LEU A 66 0.62 -9.37 9.25
C LEU A 66 0.82 -9.26 7.75
N SER A 67 1.46 -8.18 7.28
CA SER A 67 1.75 -8.09 5.85
C SER A 67 2.70 -9.19 5.38
N THR A 68 3.55 -9.81 6.25
CA THR A 68 4.49 -10.89 5.84
C THR A 68 3.87 -12.28 5.80
N ALA A 69 2.68 -12.45 6.37
CA ALA A 69 2.09 -13.76 6.61
C ALA A 69 1.79 -14.50 5.29
N GLY A 70 2.75 -15.30 4.82
CA GLY A 70 2.70 -15.99 3.53
C GLY A 70 4.07 -16.16 2.86
N HIS A 71 5.01 -15.25 3.12
CA HIS A 71 6.38 -15.26 2.57
C HIS A 71 7.42 -15.83 3.55
N GLU A 72 7.05 -16.75 4.44
CA GLU A 72 8.03 -17.53 5.22
C GLU A 72 8.63 -18.63 4.33
N THR A 73 9.31 -18.24 3.23
CA THR A 73 10.24 -19.14 2.57
C THR A 73 11.41 -19.38 3.53
N GLU A 74 11.58 -20.63 3.96
CA GLU A 74 12.74 -21.08 4.73
C GLU A 74 14.00 -20.67 3.96
N GLY A 75 14.79 -19.76 4.53
CA GLY A 75 16.08 -19.42 3.95
C GLY A 75 16.93 -20.69 3.89
N ALA A 76 17.44 -21.03 2.71
CA ALA A 76 18.47 -22.04 2.59
C ALA A 76 19.72 -21.46 3.29
N GLY A 77 19.99 -21.89 4.52
CA GLY A 77 21.02 -21.30 5.40
C GLY A 77 22.30 -20.89 4.67
N GLY A 78 22.86 -19.74 5.03
CA GLY A 78 24.03 -19.15 4.37
C GLY A 78 24.19 -17.66 4.67
N THR A 79 25.16 -17.00 4.01
CA THR A 79 25.37 -15.54 4.11
C THR A 79 24.32 -14.78 3.30
N VAL A 80 23.64 -13.84 3.95
CA VAL A 80 22.70 -12.92 3.30
C VAL A 80 23.51 -11.92 2.45
N ASP A 81 23.19 -11.82 1.16
CA ASP A 81 23.73 -10.78 0.28
C ASP A 81 22.78 -9.56 0.28
N PRO A 82 23.08 -8.48 1.01
CA PRO A 82 22.19 -7.32 1.14
C PRO A 82 21.96 -6.57 -0.18
N LEU A 83 22.76 -6.86 -1.22
CA LEU A 83 22.69 -6.25 -2.54
C LEU A 83 21.93 -7.12 -3.55
N THR A 84 21.14 -8.07 -3.07
CA THR A 84 20.21 -8.86 -3.89
C THR A 84 19.15 -7.96 -4.52
N PRO A 85 18.88 -8.09 -5.83
CA PRO A 85 17.86 -7.32 -6.52
C PRO A 85 16.46 -7.86 -6.23
N LEU A 86 15.45 -7.03 -6.48
CA LEU A 86 14.05 -7.44 -6.49
C LEU A 86 13.78 -8.32 -7.72
N ALA A 87 13.27 -9.52 -7.51
CA ALA A 87 12.76 -10.37 -8.58
C ALA A 87 11.39 -9.87 -9.04
N THR A 88 11.01 -10.17 -10.29
CA THR A 88 9.64 -9.94 -10.75
C THR A 88 8.68 -10.93 -10.10
N VAL A 89 7.48 -10.48 -9.73
CA VAL A 89 6.39 -11.32 -9.22
C VAL A 89 6.05 -12.48 -10.17
N PHE A 90 6.27 -12.31 -11.47
CA PHE A 90 6.06 -13.38 -12.46
C PHE A 90 6.99 -14.58 -12.29
N THR A 91 8.10 -14.44 -11.53
CA THR A 91 9.03 -15.54 -11.24
C THR A 91 8.33 -16.68 -10.51
N HIS A 92 7.35 -16.37 -9.66
CA HIS A 92 6.59 -17.35 -8.88
C HIS A 92 5.29 -17.78 -9.57
N MET A 93 4.90 -17.13 -10.68
CA MET A 93 3.73 -17.49 -11.49
C MET A 93 4.10 -18.51 -12.57
N GLY A 94 4.08 -19.80 -12.22
CA GLY A 94 4.25 -20.88 -13.19
C GLY A 94 5.70 -21.18 -13.61
N GLY A 95 6.69 -20.46 -13.07
CA GLY A 95 8.12 -20.83 -13.10
C GLY A 95 8.89 -20.52 -14.38
N GLU A 96 8.29 -19.86 -15.37
CA GLU A 96 8.91 -19.61 -16.69
C GLU A 96 9.34 -18.15 -16.92
N HIS A 97 9.07 -17.25 -15.98
CA HIS A 97 9.24 -15.80 -16.17
C HIS A 97 10.17 -15.19 -15.12
N SER A 98 11.40 -15.69 -15.05
CA SER A 98 12.45 -15.13 -14.18
C SER A 98 12.93 -13.78 -14.71
N GLY A 99 13.08 -12.81 -13.81
CA GLY A 99 13.67 -11.52 -14.14
C GLY A 99 13.92 -10.69 -12.88
N TYR A 100 14.89 -9.78 -12.97
CA TYR A 100 15.29 -8.95 -11.85
C TYR A 100 15.17 -7.47 -12.23
N LEU A 101 14.59 -6.68 -11.33
CA LEU A 101 14.41 -5.26 -11.56
C LEU A 101 15.74 -4.52 -11.41
N ARG A 102 15.99 -3.62 -12.37
CA ARG A 102 17.05 -2.62 -12.28
C ARG A 102 16.47 -1.32 -11.70
N PRO A 103 17.04 -0.77 -10.60
CA PRO A 103 16.53 0.45 -10.00
C PRO A 103 16.52 1.64 -10.95
N ARG A 104 15.37 2.31 -11.06
CA ARG A 104 15.16 3.51 -11.89
C ARG A 104 15.79 4.77 -11.32
N ARG A 105 16.23 4.73 -10.05
CA ARG A 105 16.84 5.88 -9.35
C ARG A 105 15.98 7.14 -9.44
N GLY A 106 14.66 6.98 -9.27
CA GLY A 106 13.69 8.08 -9.27
C GLY A 106 13.35 8.67 -10.64
N ALA A 107 13.69 8.00 -11.75
CA ALA A 107 13.26 8.40 -13.08
C ALA A 107 11.76 8.09 -13.30
N GLU A 108 10.93 9.13 -13.37
CA GLU A 108 9.46 9.00 -13.49
C GLU A 108 9.00 8.50 -14.86
N ASN A 109 9.74 8.82 -15.93
CA ASN A 109 9.35 8.48 -17.30
C ASN A 109 9.99 7.19 -17.82
N GLN A 110 10.53 6.35 -16.93
CA GLN A 110 11.16 5.08 -17.29
C GLN A 110 10.31 3.91 -16.80
N ILE A 111 9.94 3.05 -17.75
CA ILE A 111 9.36 1.74 -17.43
C ILE A 111 10.42 0.93 -16.68
N PRO A 112 10.05 0.16 -15.63
CA PRO A 112 10.97 -0.74 -14.96
C PRO A 112 11.70 -1.63 -15.96
N GLN A 113 13.02 -1.66 -15.89
CA GLN A 113 13.84 -2.52 -16.74
C GLN A 113 14.03 -3.87 -16.05
N LEU A 114 13.71 -4.95 -16.77
CA LEU A 114 13.89 -6.32 -16.31
C LEU A 114 15.14 -6.93 -16.95
N GLU A 115 16.03 -7.42 -16.10
CA GLU A 115 17.23 -8.15 -16.49
C GLU A 115 16.94 -9.65 -16.38
N SER A 116 17.22 -10.41 -17.44
CA SER A 116 17.02 -11.87 -17.47
C SER A 116 17.99 -12.63 -16.57
N LYS A 117 19.14 -12.03 -16.25
CA LYS A 117 20.15 -12.59 -15.36
C LYS A 117 20.17 -11.80 -14.05
N ARG A 118 20.45 -12.51 -12.94
CA ARG A 118 20.60 -11.88 -11.63
C ARG A 118 21.72 -10.85 -11.69
N ILE A 119 21.37 -9.60 -11.43
CA ILE A 119 22.31 -8.50 -11.23
C ILE A 119 22.61 -8.34 -9.74
N THR A 120 23.80 -7.84 -9.40
CA THR A 120 24.08 -7.41 -8.02
C THR A 120 23.88 -5.90 -7.95
N LEU A 121 22.99 -5.45 -7.08
CA LEU A 121 22.80 -4.02 -6.83
C LEU A 121 24.09 -3.43 -6.29
N GLN A 122 24.28 -2.13 -6.50
CA GLN A 122 25.46 -1.43 -5.99
C GLN A 122 25.05 -0.55 -4.81
N PRO A 123 25.93 -0.33 -3.81
CA PRO A 123 25.64 0.60 -2.71
C PRO A 123 25.17 1.98 -3.19
N LYS A 124 25.76 2.49 -4.29
CA LYS A 124 25.32 3.75 -4.93
C LYS A 124 23.85 3.76 -5.38
N ASP A 125 23.26 2.62 -5.70
CA ASP A 125 21.84 2.53 -6.11
C ASP A 125 20.95 2.83 -4.90
N TYR A 126 21.25 2.20 -3.76
CA TYR A 126 20.58 2.46 -2.48
C TYR A 126 20.83 3.88 -1.98
N GLN A 127 22.06 4.37 -2.07
CA GLN A 127 22.40 5.73 -1.65
C GLN A 127 21.61 6.78 -2.44
N CYS A 128 21.54 6.65 -3.77
CA CYS A 128 20.79 7.58 -4.62
C CYS A 128 19.30 7.59 -4.27
N ALA A 129 18.70 6.41 -4.05
CA ALA A 129 17.31 6.31 -3.65
C ALA A 129 17.05 6.88 -2.25
N TRP A 130 17.97 6.65 -1.30
CA TRP A 130 17.90 7.18 0.04
C TRP A 130 17.97 8.72 0.07
N GLU A 131 18.92 9.31 -0.65
CA GLU A 131 19.06 10.77 -0.76
C GLU A 131 17.82 11.40 -1.41
N GLY A 132 17.29 10.78 -2.48
CA GLY A 132 16.07 11.23 -3.14
C GLY A 132 14.85 11.19 -2.21
N LEU A 133 14.69 10.11 -1.44
CA LEU A 133 13.65 9.99 -0.44
C LEU A 133 13.79 11.05 0.66
N GLN A 134 15.00 11.28 1.18
CA GLN A 134 15.27 12.32 2.18
C GLN A 134 14.87 13.71 1.67
N MET A 135 15.18 14.03 0.41
CA MET A 135 14.76 15.28 -0.22
C MET A 135 13.24 15.38 -0.31
N SER A 136 12.57 14.32 -0.76
CA SER A 136 11.09 14.31 -0.82
C SER A 136 10.45 14.48 0.55
N LEU A 137 10.98 13.83 1.59
CA LEU A 137 10.45 13.96 2.96
C LEU A 137 10.67 15.35 3.55
N ALA A 138 11.72 16.08 3.13
CA ALA A 138 12.04 17.41 3.66
C ALA A 138 11.00 18.46 3.25
N GLU A 139 10.29 18.21 2.16
CA GLU A 139 9.24 19.08 1.63
C GLU A 139 7.88 18.80 2.28
N LEU A 140 7.74 17.73 3.08
CA LEU A 140 6.47 17.29 3.65
C LEU A 140 6.29 17.72 5.11
N GLN A 141 5.05 18.01 5.46
CA GLN A 141 4.61 18.32 6.82
C GLN A 141 3.67 17.21 7.34
N PRO A 142 4.00 16.51 8.44
CA PRO A 142 3.19 15.41 8.99
C PRO A 142 1.75 15.75 9.35
N GLU A 143 1.45 17.01 9.64
CA GLU A 143 0.15 17.49 10.06
C GLU A 143 -0.78 17.82 8.89
N GLU A 144 -0.25 17.96 7.67
CA GLU A 144 -1.04 18.25 6.48
C GLU A 144 -1.84 17.02 6.02
N SER A 145 -3.07 17.24 5.56
CA SER A 145 -3.92 16.17 5.04
C SER A 145 -3.33 15.46 3.80
N SER A 146 -2.45 16.15 3.07
CA SER A 146 -1.74 15.67 1.88
C SER A 146 -0.55 14.76 2.19
N VAL A 147 -0.13 14.62 3.46
CA VAL A 147 1.11 13.93 3.81
C VAL A 147 1.12 12.46 3.35
N ILE A 148 0.02 11.72 3.55
CA ILE A 148 -0.04 10.30 3.19
C ILE A 148 0.03 10.12 1.66
N PRO A 149 -0.81 10.79 0.84
CA PRO A 149 -0.66 10.72 -0.62
C PRO A 149 0.73 11.11 -1.11
N ALA A 150 1.31 12.19 -0.59
CA ALA A 150 2.63 12.64 -1.00
C ALA A 150 3.73 11.64 -0.60
N LEU A 151 3.62 11.04 0.59
CA LEU A 151 4.53 10.00 1.06
C LEU A 151 4.40 8.73 0.23
N LEU A 152 3.19 8.31 -0.16
CA LEU A 152 3.00 7.17 -1.07
C LEU A 152 3.70 7.41 -2.40
N THR A 153 3.54 8.59 -3.00
CA THR A 153 4.23 8.96 -4.24
C THR A 153 5.76 8.93 -4.09
N ALA A 154 6.28 9.48 -2.99
CA ALA A 154 7.72 9.48 -2.73
C ALA A 154 8.26 8.05 -2.54
N LEU A 155 7.57 7.21 -1.76
CA LEU A 155 7.97 5.83 -1.54
C LEU A 155 7.89 5.01 -2.83
N GLU A 156 6.83 5.18 -3.62
CA GLU A 156 6.70 4.48 -4.90
C GLU A 156 7.83 4.85 -5.87
N ARG A 157 8.19 6.13 -5.92
CA ARG A 157 9.26 6.63 -6.77
C ARG A 157 10.64 6.07 -6.39
N TRP A 158 10.93 6.02 -5.10
CA TRP A 158 12.29 5.74 -4.61
C TRP A 158 12.51 4.30 -4.16
N THR A 159 11.44 3.56 -3.84
CA THR A 159 11.57 2.28 -3.12
C THR A 159 10.92 1.07 -3.83
N SER A 160 10.12 1.29 -4.88
CA SER A 160 9.42 0.20 -5.59
C SER A 160 10.33 -0.78 -6.34
N ASP A 161 11.57 -0.39 -6.66
CA ASP A 161 12.51 -1.27 -7.37
C ASP A 161 13.46 -2.02 -6.43
N PHE A 162 13.29 -1.87 -5.11
CA PHE A 162 14.14 -2.48 -4.10
C PHE A 162 13.36 -3.52 -3.29
N PRO A 163 13.99 -4.63 -2.90
CA PRO A 163 13.33 -5.63 -2.08
C PRO A 163 13.21 -5.18 -0.63
N ASP A 164 12.09 -5.52 0.01
CA ASP A 164 11.86 -5.27 1.43
C ASP A 164 12.83 -6.08 2.32
N GLU A 165 12.77 -7.40 2.18
CA GLU A 165 13.58 -8.34 2.95
C GLU A 165 14.47 -9.13 2.00
N VAL A 166 15.70 -9.38 2.43
CA VAL A 166 16.64 -10.23 1.69
C VAL A 166 17.03 -11.39 2.59
N ARG A 167 16.88 -12.61 2.07
CA ARG A 167 17.21 -13.84 2.80
C ARG A 167 18.24 -14.65 2.03
N ALA A 168 19.05 -15.41 2.76
CA ALA A 168 20.06 -16.27 2.16
C ALA A 168 19.39 -17.31 1.25
N GLY A 169 19.85 -17.35 -0.01
CA GLY A 169 19.39 -18.32 -1.00
C GLY A 169 17.94 -18.16 -1.49
N ALA A 170 17.20 -17.15 -1.05
CA ALA A 170 15.82 -16.92 -1.47
C ALA A 170 15.72 -15.77 -2.49
N GLU A 171 14.84 -15.94 -3.46
CA GLU A 171 14.36 -14.83 -4.28
C GLU A 171 13.32 -14.03 -3.50
N THR A 172 13.31 -12.72 -3.72
CA THR A 172 12.36 -11.79 -3.10
C THR A 172 11.70 -11.01 -4.22
N ASP A 173 10.39 -11.11 -4.30
CA ASP A 173 9.53 -10.48 -5.30
C ASP A 173 8.68 -9.34 -4.73
N LEU A 174 8.76 -9.11 -3.42
CA LEU A 174 8.01 -8.08 -2.73
C LEU A 174 8.83 -6.79 -2.58
N SER A 175 8.35 -5.71 -3.19
CA SER A 175 9.00 -4.41 -3.12
C SER A 175 8.88 -3.78 -1.74
N LEU A 176 9.82 -2.90 -1.42
CA LEU A 176 9.81 -2.12 -0.19
C LEU A 176 8.56 -1.22 -0.14
N TYR A 177 8.17 -0.60 -1.25
CA TYR A 177 6.94 0.22 -1.34
C TYR A 177 5.68 -0.58 -1.02
N ASP A 178 5.44 -1.69 -1.73
CA ASP A 178 4.23 -2.49 -1.58
C ASP A 178 4.09 -3.04 -0.17
N ARG A 179 5.23 -3.44 0.41
CA ARG A 179 5.32 -3.88 1.80
C ARG A 179 4.84 -2.82 2.78
N ARG A 180 5.33 -1.59 2.63
CA ARG A 180 5.06 -0.48 3.54
C ARG A 180 3.63 0.02 3.39
N ARG A 181 3.14 0.13 2.15
CA ARG A 181 1.74 0.44 1.86
C ARG A 181 0.80 -0.60 2.47
N THR A 182 1.08 -1.88 2.28
CA THR A 182 0.26 -2.98 2.83
C THR A 182 0.30 -2.99 4.37
N ALA A 183 1.48 -2.83 4.98
CA ALA A 183 1.61 -2.70 6.42
C ALA A 183 0.83 -1.49 6.96
N ALA A 184 0.86 -0.36 6.25
CA ALA A 184 0.10 0.82 6.62
C ALA A 184 -1.42 0.61 6.54
N ALA A 185 -1.90 -0.13 5.53
CA ALA A 185 -3.31 -0.55 5.43
C ALA A 185 -3.73 -1.43 6.62
N PHE A 186 -2.92 -2.42 6.97
CA PHE A 186 -3.17 -3.23 8.17
C PHE A 186 -3.15 -2.39 9.44
N GLY A 187 -2.15 -1.52 9.59
CA GLY A 187 -1.96 -0.68 10.76
C GLY A 187 -3.11 0.30 10.97
N SER A 188 -3.59 0.94 9.90
CA SER A 188 -4.75 1.82 9.97
C SER A 188 -6.01 1.06 10.41
N CYS A 189 -6.26 -0.12 9.82
CA CYS A 189 -7.40 -0.95 10.19
C CYS A 189 -7.34 -1.43 11.64
N LEU A 190 -6.18 -1.94 12.08
CA LEU A 190 -6.00 -2.39 13.46
C LEU A 190 -6.23 -1.26 14.47
N SER A 191 -5.72 -0.05 14.17
CA SER A 191 -5.90 1.12 15.01
C SER A 191 -7.37 1.49 15.16
N GLU A 192 -8.09 1.69 14.05
CA GLU A 192 -9.51 2.05 14.06
C GLU A 192 -10.38 0.97 14.73
N TYR A 193 -10.11 -0.31 14.45
CA TYR A 193 -10.85 -1.41 15.06
C TYR A 193 -10.74 -1.44 16.59
N LEU A 194 -9.53 -1.22 17.13
CA LEU A 194 -9.33 -1.22 18.57
C LEU A 194 -9.80 0.07 19.25
N LEU A 195 -9.84 1.19 18.52
CA LEU A 195 -10.40 2.45 19.02
C LEU A 195 -11.93 2.35 19.17
N ASP A 196 -12.60 1.74 18.20
CA ASP A 196 -14.06 1.49 18.21
C ASP A 196 -14.52 0.66 19.41
N ARG A 197 -13.66 -0.26 19.87
CA ARG A 197 -13.93 -1.14 21.02
C ARG A 197 -13.51 -0.57 22.37
N GLU A 198 -12.90 0.62 22.38
CA GLU A 198 -12.26 1.21 23.57
C GLU A 198 -11.21 0.29 24.23
N ASP A 199 -10.67 -0.68 23.48
CA ASP A 199 -9.72 -1.66 23.98
C ASP A 199 -8.36 -0.98 24.19
N SER A 200 -7.90 -0.87 25.43
CA SER A 200 -6.61 -0.25 25.76
C SER A 200 -5.42 -1.19 25.55
N THR A 201 -5.67 -2.50 25.60
CA THR A 201 -4.66 -3.55 25.47
C THR A 201 -5.12 -4.59 24.46
N PHE A 202 -4.20 -5.12 23.65
CA PHE A 202 -4.50 -6.22 22.74
C PHE A 202 -3.46 -7.34 22.88
N GLN A 203 -3.88 -8.57 22.63
CA GLN A 203 -2.99 -9.71 22.48
C GLN A 203 -2.92 -10.09 21.00
N GLU A 204 -1.72 -10.02 20.42
CA GLU A 204 -1.50 -10.32 19.00
C GLU A 204 -2.09 -11.68 18.58
N ALA A 205 -1.88 -12.73 19.36
CA ALA A 205 -2.33 -14.08 19.01
C ALA A 205 -3.86 -14.18 18.91
N ALA A 206 -4.58 -13.41 19.72
CA ALA A 206 -6.03 -13.30 19.65
C ALA A 206 -6.45 -12.46 18.43
N LEU A 207 -5.84 -11.29 18.25
CA LEU A 207 -6.19 -10.35 17.18
C LEU A 207 -5.95 -10.92 15.78
N ARG A 208 -4.96 -11.80 15.61
CA ARG A 208 -4.71 -12.53 14.35
C ARG A 208 -5.84 -13.48 13.96
N LYS A 209 -6.59 -14.02 14.92
CA LYS A 209 -7.72 -14.95 14.71
C LYS A 209 -9.05 -14.22 14.62
N GLU A 210 -9.11 -13.02 15.17
CA GLU A 210 -10.30 -12.19 15.15
C GLU A 210 -10.54 -11.60 13.75
N LYS A 211 -11.82 -11.46 13.39
CA LYS A 211 -12.22 -10.84 12.14
C LYS A 211 -12.11 -9.32 12.27
N THR A 212 -10.90 -8.82 12.19
CA THR A 212 -10.57 -7.40 12.40
C THR A 212 -10.74 -6.56 11.13
N PHE A 213 -10.77 -7.21 9.97
CA PHE A 213 -10.73 -6.55 8.67
C PHE A 213 -11.98 -6.85 7.85
N LEU A 214 -12.27 -5.94 6.92
CA LEU A 214 -13.19 -6.12 5.82
C LEU A 214 -12.39 -6.08 4.51
N LEU A 215 -12.50 -7.13 3.71
CA LEU A 215 -12.06 -7.10 2.32
C LEU A 215 -13.24 -6.62 1.48
N TYR A 216 -13.10 -5.41 0.92
CA TYR A 216 -14.12 -4.75 0.13
C TYR A 216 -13.75 -4.78 -1.35
N THR A 217 -14.75 -5.01 -2.20
CA THR A 217 -14.61 -4.93 -3.65
C THR A 217 -15.74 -4.09 -4.23
N ALA A 218 -15.44 -3.31 -5.25
CA ALA A 218 -16.45 -2.68 -6.09
C ALA A 218 -15.99 -2.63 -7.54
N GLY A 219 -16.95 -2.57 -8.47
CA GLY A 219 -16.63 -2.45 -9.88
C GLY A 219 -17.82 -2.06 -10.74
N PHE A 220 -17.53 -1.33 -11.82
CA PHE A 220 -18.55 -0.95 -12.79
C PHE A 220 -19.00 -2.17 -13.60
N SER A 221 -20.30 -2.42 -13.57
CA SER A 221 -20.99 -3.29 -14.52
C SER A 221 -21.49 -2.49 -15.72
N GLY A 222 -21.40 -3.07 -16.92
CA GLY A 222 -21.84 -2.42 -18.16
C GLY A 222 -20.78 -1.59 -18.89
N ILE A 223 -19.52 -1.55 -18.42
CA ILE A 223 -18.42 -0.76 -19.00
C ILE A 223 -18.34 -0.89 -20.53
N GLN A 224 -18.34 -2.12 -21.07
CA GLN A 224 -18.20 -2.33 -22.51
C GLN A 224 -19.35 -1.67 -23.29
N LYS A 225 -20.59 -1.89 -22.87
CA LYS A 225 -21.76 -1.26 -23.51
C LYS A 225 -21.69 0.26 -23.39
N PHE A 226 -21.29 0.78 -22.24
CA PHE A 226 -21.12 2.22 -22.01
C PHE A 226 -20.06 2.82 -22.95
N ILE A 227 -18.88 2.20 -23.07
CA ILE A 227 -17.78 2.71 -23.88
C ILE A 227 -18.10 2.63 -25.38
N TYR A 228 -18.63 1.52 -25.87
CA TYR A 228 -18.73 1.25 -27.31
C TYR A 228 -20.04 1.72 -27.97
N THR A 229 -21.01 2.23 -27.22
CA THR A 229 -22.24 2.82 -27.80
C THR A 229 -21.99 4.24 -28.31
N VAL A 230 -21.18 4.40 -29.36
CA VAL A 230 -20.78 5.68 -29.95
C VAL A 230 -21.40 5.90 -31.33
N SER A 231 -21.76 7.16 -31.64
CA SER A 231 -22.11 7.57 -33.01
C SER A 231 -20.87 7.52 -33.91
N THR A 232 -21.06 7.32 -35.22
CA THR A 232 -19.97 7.20 -36.21
C THR A 232 -19.11 8.46 -36.31
N ASP A 233 -19.68 9.64 -36.11
CA ASP A 233 -18.92 10.89 -36.08
C ASP A 233 -18.24 11.10 -34.71
N GLY A 234 -16.95 11.46 -34.71
CA GLY A 234 -16.17 11.65 -33.49
C GLY A 234 -15.93 10.40 -32.63
N ALA A 235 -16.16 9.19 -33.16
CA ALA A 235 -16.17 7.93 -32.41
C ALA A 235 -14.90 7.71 -31.56
N LEU A 236 -13.70 7.93 -32.10
CA LEU A 236 -12.43 7.76 -31.36
C LEU A 236 -12.29 8.74 -30.19
N LYS A 237 -12.72 9.99 -30.37
CA LYS A 237 -12.71 11.00 -29.30
C LYS A 237 -13.69 10.61 -28.20
N SER A 238 -14.89 10.17 -28.57
CA SER A 238 -15.92 9.71 -27.63
C SER A 238 -15.47 8.47 -26.84
N LEU A 239 -14.84 7.49 -27.51
CA LEU A 239 -14.28 6.31 -26.86
C LEU A 239 -13.26 6.68 -25.78
N ARG A 240 -12.28 7.52 -26.15
CA ARG A 240 -11.23 7.95 -25.22
C ARG A 240 -11.80 8.76 -24.05
N SER A 241 -12.76 9.65 -24.31
CA SER A 241 -13.39 10.43 -23.24
C SER A 241 -14.19 9.57 -22.27
N ARG A 242 -14.87 8.52 -22.75
CA ARG A 242 -15.64 7.61 -21.90
C ARG A 242 -14.75 6.69 -21.08
N SER A 243 -13.65 6.17 -21.62
CA SER A 243 -12.65 5.45 -20.83
C SER A 243 -12.06 6.33 -19.74
N PHE A 244 -11.64 7.56 -20.07
CA PHE A 244 -11.11 8.50 -19.08
C PHE A 244 -12.17 8.87 -18.02
N PHE A 245 -13.43 9.04 -18.42
CA PHE A 245 -14.53 9.31 -17.50
C PHE A 245 -14.69 8.20 -16.47
N LEU A 246 -14.68 6.92 -16.88
CA LEU A 246 -14.83 5.80 -15.94
C LEU A 246 -13.65 5.70 -14.96
N GLU A 247 -12.43 5.97 -15.44
CA GLU A 247 -11.24 5.99 -14.59
C GLU A 247 -11.37 7.09 -13.52
N LEU A 248 -11.65 8.33 -13.95
CA LEU A 248 -11.83 9.47 -13.05
C LEU A 248 -12.98 9.26 -12.06
N LEU A 249 -14.07 8.64 -12.52
CA LEU A 249 -15.22 8.35 -11.69
C LEU A 249 -14.91 7.28 -10.64
N MET A 250 -14.08 6.27 -10.97
CA MET A 250 -13.61 5.29 -9.99
C MET A 250 -12.69 5.94 -8.94
N GLU A 251 -11.77 6.81 -9.37
CA GLU A 251 -10.91 7.58 -8.47
C GLU A 251 -11.73 8.42 -7.48
N HIS A 252 -12.74 9.15 -7.97
CA HIS A 252 -13.67 9.90 -7.12
C HIS A 252 -14.46 8.98 -6.17
N TYR A 253 -14.94 7.85 -6.68
CA TYR A 253 -15.69 6.90 -5.87
C TYR A 253 -14.89 6.35 -4.69
N VAL A 254 -13.62 6.00 -4.94
CA VAL A 254 -12.72 5.49 -3.91
C VAL A 254 -12.38 6.57 -2.89
N ASP A 255 -12.09 7.79 -3.34
CA ASP A 255 -11.74 8.90 -2.43
C ASP A 255 -12.89 9.26 -1.50
N GLU A 256 -14.13 9.34 -2.01
CA GLU A 256 -15.32 9.61 -1.18
C GLU A 256 -15.62 8.46 -0.21
N LEU A 257 -15.45 7.20 -0.65
CA LEU A 257 -15.63 6.03 0.21
C LEU A 257 -14.61 6.03 1.37
N LEU A 258 -13.33 6.26 1.06
CA LEU A 258 -12.27 6.34 2.06
C LEU A 258 -12.47 7.52 3.02
N ALA A 259 -12.88 8.68 2.50
CA ALA A 259 -13.20 9.85 3.32
C ALA A 259 -14.36 9.57 4.28
N ALA A 260 -15.43 8.91 3.79
CA ALA A 260 -16.56 8.50 4.62
C ALA A 260 -16.16 7.50 5.72
N CYS A 261 -15.21 6.60 5.42
CA CYS A 261 -14.61 5.68 6.39
C CYS A 261 -13.54 6.34 7.28
N GLN A 262 -13.21 7.60 7.06
CA GLN A 262 -12.12 8.34 7.71
C GLN A 262 -10.72 7.70 7.55
N LEU A 263 -10.50 7.02 6.43
CA LEU A 263 -9.26 6.33 6.06
C LEU A 263 -8.51 7.08 4.96
N SER A 264 -7.34 6.57 4.56
CA SER A 264 -6.53 7.14 3.48
C SER A 264 -6.28 6.11 2.38
N ARG A 265 -5.64 6.55 1.29
CA ARG A 265 -5.33 5.70 0.13
C ARG A 265 -4.41 4.51 0.41
N VAL A 266 -3.78 4.41 1.58
CA VAL A 266 -3.08 3.16 1.97
C VAL A 266 -4.03 1.97 1.98
N ASN A 267 -5.33 2.20 2.26
CA ASN A 267 -6.36 1.18 2.34
C ASN A 267 -6.90 0.73 0.96
N LEU A 268 -6.56 1.44 -0.12
CA LEU A 268 -6.79 0.96 -1.48
C LEU A 268 -5.69 -0.06 -1.81
N LEU A 269 -6.04 -1.32 -2.08
CA LEU A 269 -5.08 -2.36 -2.45
C LEU A 269 -4.84 -2.37 -3.95
N PHE A 270 -5.92 -2.27 -4.72
CA PHE A 270 -5.89 -2.32 -6.17
C PHE A 270 -7.00 -1.44 -6.74
N HIS A 271 -6.70 -0.80 -7.86
CA HIS A 271 -7.66 -0.12 -8.72
C HIS A 271 -7.21 -0.33 -10.17
N GLY A 272 -8.12 -0.80 -11.01
CA GLY A 272 -7.85 -0.98 -12.43
C GLY A 272 -8.98 -1.70 -13.15
N GLY A 273 -9.12 -1.49 -14.45
CA GLY A 273 -10.14 -2.16 -15.27
C GLY A 273 -11.59 -1.84 -14.86
N GLY A 274 -11.81 -0.72 -14.15
CA GLY A 274 -13.10 -0.35 -13.59
C GLY A 274 -13.49 -1.14 -12.34
N GLN A 275 -12.52 -1.76 -11.65
CA GLN A 275 -12.69 -2.42 -10.36
C GLN A 275 -11.73 -1.84 -9.32
N CYS A 276 -12.10 -1.93 -8.05
CA CYS A 276 -11.25 -1.60 -6.92
C CYS A 276 -11.39 -2.61 -5.78
N HIS A 277 -10.30 -2.80 -5.04
CA HIS A 277 -10.22 -3.63 -3.86
C HIS A 277 -9.63 -2.82 -2.71
N LEU A 278 -10.29 -2.87 -1.55
CA LEU A 278 -9.89 -2.13 -0.36
C LEU A 278 -9.82 -3.04 0.86
N LEU A 279 -8.89 -2.72 1.76
CA LEU A 279 -8.82 -3.29 3.10
C LEU A 279 -9.32 -2.25 4.10
N LEU A 280 -10.39 -2.56 4.82
CA LEU A 280 -11.05 -1.63 5.75
C LEU A 280 -11.14 -2.26 7.16
N PRO A 281 -11.25 -1.49 8.25
CA PRO A 281 -11.49 -2.02 9.57
C PRO A 281 -12.92 -2.55 9.69
N LYS A 282 -13.11 -3.66 10.42
CA LYS A 282 -14.44 -4.21 10.69
C LYS A 282 -15.09 -3.50 11.88
N THR A 283 -15.62 -2.29 11.65
CA THR A 283 -16.41 -1.54 12.64
C THR A 283 -17.83 -1.28 12.11
N GLU A 284 -18.79 -1.08 13.02
CA GLU A 284 -20.17 -0.78 12.62
C GLU A 284 -20.24 0.52 11.81
N ALA A 285 -19.47 1.54 12.21
CA ALA A 285 -19.39 2.82 11.53
C ALA A 285 -18.90 2.69 10.07
N VAL A 286 -17.92 1.83 9.81
CA VAL A 286 -17.44 1.57 8.44
C VAL A 286 -18.48 0.82 7.62
N GLU A 287 -19.12 -0.21 8.18
CA GLU A 287 -20.16 -0.95 7.45
C GLU A 287 -21.36 -0.05 7.10
N GLU A 288 -21.75 0.87 8.00
CA GLU A 288 -22.76 1.88 7.73
C GLU A 288 -22.32 2.86 6.63
N ALA A 289 -21.09 3.39 6.70
CA ALA A 289 -20.54 4.28 5.68
C ALA A 289 -20.54 3.63 4.29
N LEU A 290 -20.15 2.35 4.20
CA LEU A 290 -20.21 1.57 2.97
C LEU A 290 -21.64 1.45 2.44
N ALA A 291 -22.61 1.11 3.28
CA ALA A 291 -24.00 0.97 2.87
C ALA A 291 -24.60 2.30 2.36
N VAL A 292 -24.32 3.41 3.06
CA VAL A 292 -24.80 4.74 2.72
C VAL A 292 -24.18 5.25 1.42
N TRP A 293 -22.85 5.18 1.31
CA TRP A 293 -22.12 5.67 0.14
C TRP A 293 -22.51 4.90 -1.13
N ASN A 294 -22.55 3.57 -1.07
CA ASN A 294 -22.91 2.75 -2.22
C ASN A 294 -24.33 3.01 -2.71
N ARG A 295 -25.29 3.17 -1.80
CA ARG A 295 -26.66 3.54 -2.15
C ARG A 295 -26.72 4.91 -2.81
N LYS A 296 -26.04 5.90 -2.23
CA LYS A 296 -25.97 7.27 -2.78
C LYS A 296 -25.38 7.25 -4.20
N PHE A 297 -24.25 6.57 -4.38
CA PHE A 297 -23.55 6.52 -5.64
C PHE A 297 -24.35 5.79 -6.73
N ASN A 298 -24.95 4.63 -6.40
CA ASN A 298 -25.81 3.92 -7.34
C ASN A 298 -27.09 4.69 -7.69
N ASN A 299 -27.68 5.44 -6.75
CA ASN A 299 -28.80 6.33 -7.07
C ASN A 299 -28.39 7.43 -8.06
N TRP A 300 -27.19 8.00 -7.90
CA TRP A 300 -26.65 8.96 -8.85
C TRP A 300 -26.40 8.34 -10.23
N LEU A 301 -25.80 7.14 -10.30
CA LEU A 301 -25.63 6.42 -11.56
C LEU A 301 -26.95 6.16 -12.28
N ILE A 302 -28.00 5.79 -11.54
CA ILE A 302 -29.33 5.57 -12.12
C ILE A 302 -29.92 6.87 -12.69
N GLN A 303 -29.72 7.99 -12.02
CA GLN A 303 -30.20 9.30 -12.48
C GLN A 303 -29.50 9.74 -13.77
N GLU A 304 -28.18 9.53 -13.86
CA GLU A 304 -27.37 9.99 -14.99
C GLU A 304 -27.36 9.01 -16.18
N PHE A 305 -27.39 7.70 -15.90
CA PHE A 305 -27.11 6.64 -16.90
C PHE A 305 -28.20 5.56 -16.98
N GLY A 306 -29.25 5.65 -16.17
CA GLY A 306 -30.31 4.64 -16.09
C GLY A 306 -29.75 3.28 -15.67
N ILE A 307 -30.02 2.25 -16.47
CA ILE A 307 -29.53 0.87 -16.23
C ILE A 307 -28.24 0.55 -16.98
N SER A 308 -27.64 1.53 -17.65
CA SER A 308 -26.50 1.30 -18.56
C SER A 308 -25.18 1.12 -17.82
N LEU A 309 -25.09 1.67 -16.60
CA LEU A 309 -23.92 1.64 -15.75
C LEU A 309 -24.38 1.47 -14.30
N TYR A 310 -23.74 0.56 -13.57
CA TYR A 310 -24.04 0.27 -12.16
C TYR A 310 -22.74 -0.06 -11.43
N MET A 311 -22.63 0.30 -10.15
CA MET A 311 -21.50 -0.10 -9.30
C MET A 311 -21.92 -1.33 -8.50
N ASP A 312 -21.40 -2.50 -8.89
CA ASP A 312 -21.50 -3.71 -8.08
C ASP A 312 -20.47 -3.63 -6.95
N HIS A 313 -20.86 -4.04 -5.74
CA HIS A 313 -20.01 -3.94 -4.56
C HIS A 313 -20.32 -5.02 -3.53
N GLY A 314 -19.33 -5.35 -2.71
CA GLY A 314 -19.49 -6.30 -1.62
C GLY A 314 -18.29 -6.30 -0.67
N TRP A 315 -18.52 -6.78 0.56
CA TRP A 315 -17.44 -6.97 1.54
C TRP A 315 -17.60 -8.26 2.32
N VAL A 316 -16.47 -8.77 2.79
CA VAL A 316 -16.40 -9.94 3.67
C VAL A 316 -15.48 -9.65 4.85
N ALA A 317 -15.93 -10.02 6.05
CA ALA A 317 -15.11 -9.95 7.25
C ALA A 317 -14.03 -11.05 7.26
N CYS A 318 -12.77 -10.65 7.44
CA CYS A 318 -11.62 -11.56 7.47
C CYS A 318 -10.68 -11.30 8.66
N SER A 319 -9.92 -12.33 9.01
CA SER A 319 -8.90 -12.32 10.05
C SER A 319 -7.49 -12.19 9.47
N GLY A 320 -6.52 -11.80 10.30
CA GLY A 320 -5.10 -11.76 9.91
C GLY A 320 -4.51 -13.14 9.58
N ASN A 321 -5.21 -14.22 9.92
CA ASN A 321 -4.82 -15.60 9.59
C ASN A 321 -5.56 -16.16 8.38
N ASP A 322 -6.54 -15.46 7.82
CA ASP A 322 -7.36 -16.03 6.76
C ASP A 322 -6.53 -16.31 5.50
N PRO A 323 -6.69 -17.48 4.85
CA PRO A 323 -5.94 -17.82 3.64
C PRO A 323 -6.16 -16.85 2.48
N LEU A 324 -7.31 -16.16 2.45
CA LEU A 324 -7.61 -15.09 1.49
C LEU A 324 -6.59 -13.94 1.64
N MET A 325 -6.21 -13.60 2.87
CA MET A 325 -5.17 -12.62 3.17
C MET A 325 -3.75 -13.16 2.94
N ARG A 326 -3.59 -14.47 2.74
CA ARG A 326 -2.28 -15.10 2.44
C ARG A 326 -2.07 -15.39 0.95
N ARG A 327 -3.16 -15.51 0.18
CA ARG A 327 -3.13 -15.78 -1.27
C ARG A 327 -3.29 -14.52 -2.11
N SER A 328 -4.06 -13.52 -1.68
CA SER A 328 -4.25 -12.27 -2.44
C SER A 328 -3.02 -11.34 -2.44
N PHE A 329 -2.01 -11.63 -1.62
CA PHE A 329 -0.71 -10.95 -1.60
C PHE A 329 0.44 -11.83 -2.10
N ALA A 330 0.13 -13.05 -2.60
CA ALA A 330 1.09 -14.01 -3.14
C ALA A 330 0.81 -14.33 -4.62
N THR A 331 0.20 -13.38 -5.34
CA THR A 331 -0.15 -13.50 -6.76
C THR A 331 0.16 -12.20 -7.46
#